data_AF-W1U0J8-F1
#
_entry.id   AF-W1U0J8-F1
#
_cell.length_a   1.000
_cell.length_b   1.000
_cell.length_c   1.000
_cell.angle_alpha   90.00
_cell.angle_beta   90.00
_cell.angle_gamma   90.00
#
_symmetry.space_group_name_H-M   'P 1'
#
loop_
_entity.id
_entity.type
_entity.pdbx_description
1 polymer ?
#
loop_
_entity_poly.entity_id
_entity_poly.type
_entity_poly.pdbx_seq_one_letter_code
_entity_poly.pdbx_strand_id
1 'polypeptide(L)'
;MSFIAQDFDSRQIITILDGRTQATIRNHFLRYSRQVRNGVKVITMDMFSPYYDIARKLFPNAKIILDRFHIVQHLSRAMCRLRI
;
A
#
# COMPACT_ATOMS: atom_id res chain seq x y z
N MET A 1 7.98 -9.32 -9.66
CA MET A 1 7.79 -7.98 -9.06
C MET A 1 7.40 -8.18 -7.59
N SER A 2 8.20 -7.65 -6.66
CA SER A 2 8.00 -7.84 -5.21
C SER A 2 7.02 -6.83 -4.61
N PHE A 3 6.43 -7.18 -3.46
CA PHE A 3 5.67 -6.26 -2.59
C PHE A 3 6.58 -5.80 -1.45
N ILE A 4 6.54 -4.51 -1.13
CA ILE A 4 7.36 -3.91 -0.08
C ILE A 4 6.43 -3.16 0.87
N ALA A 5 6.58 -3.42 2.16
CA ALA A 5 5.96 -2.60 3.21
C ALA A 5 7.05 -1.94 4.03
N GLN A 6 6.83 -0.67 4.33
CA GLN A 6 7.79 0.19 5.01
C GLN A 6 7.06 0.95 6.10
N ASP A 7 7.75 1.17 7.21
CA ASP A 7 7.27 2.06 8.25
C ASP A 7 7.32 3.51 7.78
N PHE A 8 6.26 4.27 8.04
CA PHE A 8 6.11 5.62 7.50
C PHE A 8 7.11 6.61 8.12
N ASP A 9 7.35 6.52 9.42
CA ASP A 9 8.16 7.49 10.16
C ASP A 9 9.66 7.16 10.08
N SER A 10 10.01 5.92 10.42
CA SER A 10 11.41 5.48 10.48
C SER A 10 12.00 5.11 9.12
N ARG A 11 11.15 4.96 8.09
CA ARG A 11 11.53 4.48 6.75
C ARG A 11 12.15 3.07 6.78
N GLN A 12 12.00 2.32 7.85
CA GLN A 12 12.49 0.95 7.90
C GLN A 12 11.62 0.01 7.08
N ILE A 13 12.25 -0.90 6.36
CA ILE A 13 11.54 -1.93 5.60
C ILE A 13 11.00 -2.95 6.60
N ILE A 14 9.66 -3.07 6.66
CA ILE A 14 8.97 -4.03 7.52
C ILE A 14 9.03 -5.41 6.87
N THR A 15 8.76 -5.48 5.56
CA THR A 15 8.82 -6.75 4.84
C THR A 15 9.00 -6.54 3.34
N ILE A 16 9.61 -7.54 2.71
CA ILE A 16 9.66 -7.71 1.26
C ILE A 16 9.07 -9.09 0.97
N LEU A 17 8.06 -9.15 0.12
CA LEU A 17 7.40 -10.39 -0.29
C LEU A 17 7.65 -10.64 -1.78
N ASP A 18 7.92 -11.89 -2.14
CA ASP A 18 8.21 -12.32 -3.52
C ASP A 18 6.97 -12.38 -4.42
N GLY A 19 5.85 -11.77 -4.00
CA GLY A 19 4.63 -11.71 -4.78
C GLY A 19 3.69 -10.59 -4.33
N ARG A 20 2.88 -10.11 -5.28
CA ARG A 20 1.87 -9.06 -5.10
C ARG A 20 0.44 -9.59 -5.04
N THR A 21 0.28 -10.91 -5.03
CA THR A 21 -1.06 -11.51 -5.01
C THR A 21 -1.75 -11.17 -3.69
N GLN A 22 -3.07 -11.07 -3.73
CA GLN A 22 -3.84 -10.78 -2.52
C GLN A 22 -3.60 -11.83 -1.42
N ALA A 23 -3.47 -13.10 -1.82
CA ALA A 23 -3.22 -14.20 -0.91
C ALA A 23 -1.86 -14.06 -0.21
N THR A 24 -0.79 -13.75 -0.94
CA THR A 24 0.56 -13.56 -0.38
C THR A 24 0.57 -12.46 0.69
N ILE A 25 0.01 -11.29 0.36
CA ILE A 25 -0.04 -10.13 1.25
C ILE A 25 -0.91 -10.42 2.48
N ARG A 26 -2.12 -10.98 2.25
CA ARG A 26 -3.04 -11.34 3.32
C ARG A 26 -2.41 -12.35 4.29
N ASN A 27 -1.78 -13.40 3.78
CA ASN A 27 -1.18 -14.44 4.60
C ASN A 27 0.00 -13.92 5.43
N HIS A 28 0.76 -12.94 4.93
CA HIS A 28 1.81 -12.28 5.71
C HIS A 28 1.20 -11.49 6.87
N PHE A 29 0.25 -10.58 6.60
CA PHE A 29 -0.27 -9.68 7.62
C PHE A 29 -1.23 -10.34 8.62
N LEU A 30 -1.87 -11.47 8.26
CA LEU A 30 -2.69 -12.24 9.20
C LEU A 30 -1.87 -12.91 10.32
N ARG A 31 -0.54 -12.97 10.21
CA ARG A 31 0.34 -13.43 11.30
C ARG A 31 0.34 -12.45 12.48
N TYR A 32 0.03 -11.18 12.24
CA TYR A 32 -0.12 -10.19 13.30
C TYR A 32 -1.52 -10.28 13.92
N SER A 33 -1.57 -10.18 15.25
CA SER A 33 -2.83 -10.20 15.99
C SER A 33 -3.76 -9.08 15.52
N ARG A 34 -5.07 -9.29 15.69
CA ARG A 34 -6.07 -8.28 15.30
C ARG A 34 -5.88 -6.96 16.06
N GLN A 35 -5.44 -7.02 17.32
CA GLN A 35 -5.15 -5.84 18.14
C GLN A 35 -4.05 -4.98 17.52
N VAL A 36 -2.94 -5.60 17.08
CA VAL A 36 -1.84 -4.90 16.41
C VAL A 36 -2.32 -4.28 15.11
N ARG A 37 -3.06 -5.03 14.28
CA ARG A 37 -3.59 -4.51 13.01
C ARG A 37 -4.59 -3.37 13.19
N ASN A 38 -5.40 -3.42 14.24
CA ASN A 38 -6.33 -2.35 14.60
C ASN A 38 -5.64 -1.08 15.11
N GLY A 39 -4.37 -1.17 15.51
CA GLY A 39 -3.55 -0.04 15.93
C GLY A 39 -2.96 0.77 14.77
N VAL A 40 -3.01 0.25 13.54
CA VAL A 40 -2.54 0.97 12.35
C VAL A 40 -3.48 2.14 12.06
N LYS A 41 -2.95 3.37 12.06
CA LYS A 41 -3.72 4.60 11.90
C LYS A 41 -3.81 5.07 10.45
N VAL A 42 -2.74 4.90 9.69
CA VAL A 42 -2.60 5.41 8.32
C VAL A 42 -1.89 4.37 7.47
N ILE A 43 -2.38 4.18 6.25
CA ILE A 43 -1.74 3.37 5.22
C ILE A 43 -1.61 4.24 3.98
N THR A 44 -0.38 4.38 3.47
CA THR A 44 -0.14 4.97 2.16
C THR A 44 0.12 3.84 1.17
N MET A 45 -0.55 3.85 0.02
CA MET A 45 -0.40 2.79 -0.98
C MET A 45 -0.55 3.30 -2.41
N ASP A 46 -0.09 2.50 -3.36
CA ASP A 46 -0.28 2.71 -4.79
C ASP A 46 -1.77 2.63 -5.18
N MET A 47 -2.12 3.18 -6.34
CA MET A 47 -3.50 3.27 -6.88
C MET A 47 -4.05 1.94 -7.42
N PHE A 48 -3.41 0.81 -7.10
CA PHE A 48 -3.86 -0.50 -7.55
C PHE A 48 -5.06 -1.00 -6.72
N SER A 49 -6.25 -1.04 -7.34
CA SER A 49 -7.52 -1.36 -6.65
C SER A 49 -7.48 -2.63 -5.79
N PRO A 50 -6.85 -3.75 -6.20
CA PRO A 50 -6.78 -4.94 -5.36
C PRO A 50 -6.08 -4.74 -4.01
N TYR A 51 -5.19 -3.75 -3.87
CA TYR A 51 -4.60 -3.42 -2.57
C TYR A 51 -5.59 -2.71 -1.65
N TYR A 52 -6.47 -1.90 -2.23
CA TYR A 52 -7.50 -1.19 -1.49
C TYR A 52 -8.45 -2.14 -0.75
N ASP A 53 -8.92 -3.16 -1.44
CA ASP A 53 -9.85 -4.15 -0.87
C ASP A 53 -9.22 -4.95 0.28
N ILE A 54 -7.94 -5.30 0.15
CA ILE A 54 -7.22 -6.04 1.19
C ILE A 54 -6.89 -5.12 2.36
N ALA A 55 -6.40 -3.91 2.10
CA ALA A 55 -6.01 -2.95 3.13
C ALA A 55 -7.21 -2.66 4.06
N ARG A 56 -8.40 -2.44 3.48
CA ARG A 56 -9.63 -2.24 4.23
C ARG A 56 -10.00 -3.45 5.12
N LYS A 57 -9.78 -4.68 4.65
CA LYS A 57 -10.07 -5.91 5.41
C LYS A 57 -9.04 -6.19 6.50
N LEU A 58 -7.77 -5.93 6.22
CA LEU A 58 -6.66 -6.20 7.15
C LEU A 58 -6.55 -5.15 8.24
N PHE A 59 -6.79 -3.88 7.91
CA PHE A 59 -6.58 -2.72 8.76
C PHE A 59 -7.83 -1.83 8.79
N PRO A 60 -8.91 -2.29 9.42
CA PRO A 60 -10.23 -1.65 9.34
C PRO A 60 -10.27 -0.23 9.92
N ASN A 61 -9.36 0.09 10.85
CA ASN A 61 -9.30 1.40 11.51
C ASN A 61 -8.34 2.39 10.82
N ALA A 62 -7.59 1.94 9.81
CA ALA A 62 -6.58 2.76 9.17
C ALA A 62 -7.20 3.67 8.10
N LYS A 63 -6.77 4.93 8.06
CA LYS A 63 -7.05 5.83 6.94
C LYS A 63 -6.15 5.46 5.76
N ILE A 64 -6.78 5.17 4.64
CA ILE A 64 -6.09 4.82 3.40
C ILE A 64 -5.83 6.09 2.60
N ILE A 65 -4.56 6.36 2.28
CA ILE A 65 -4.08 7.49 1.51
C ILE A 65 -3.41 6.96 0.24
N LEU A 66 -3.68 7.58 -0.90
CA LEU A 66 -2.99 7.26 -2.14
C LEU A 66 -1.59 7.90 -2.17
N ASP A 67 -0.61 7.15 -2.66
CA ASP A 67 0.75 7.64 -2.78
C ASP A 67 0.82 8.82 -3.78
N ARG A 68 1.29 9.96 -3.26
CA ARG A 68 1.43 11.21 -4.01
C ARG A 68 2.42 11.10 -5.16
N PHE A 69 3.44 10.24 -5.05
CA PHE A 69 4.42 10.06 -6.12
C PHE A 69 3.74 9.54 -7.38
N HIS A 70 2.90 8.51 -7.25
CA HIS A 70 2.17 7.95 -8.38
C HIS A 70 1.19 8.97 -8.97
N ILE A 71 0.47 9.74 -8.14
CA ILE A 71 -0.44 10.80 -8.62
C ILE A 71 0.33 11.81 -9.50
N VAL A 72 1.43 12.36 -8.99
CA VAL A 72 2.24 13.36 -9.72
C VAL A 72 2.83 12.76 -11.00
N GLN A 73 3.32 11.52 -10.92
CA GLN A 73 3.88 10.80 -12.07
C GLN A 73 2.83 10.58 -13.16
N HIS A 74 1.61 10.15 -12.80
CA HIS A 74 0.51 9.95 -13.74
C HIS A 74 0.07 11.26 -14.38
N LEU A 75 -0.04 12.34 -13.59
CA LEU A 75 -0.38 13.67 -14.09
C LEU A 75 0.67 14.18 -15.08
N SER A 76 1.95 14.12 -14.71
CA SER A 76 3.06 14.55 -15.57
C SER A 76 3.06 13.80 -16.91
N ARG A 77 2.88 12.47 -16.88
CA ARG A 77 2.76 11.64 -18.10
C ARG A 77 1.55 11.97 -18.96
N ALA A 78 0.43 12.38 -18.36
CA ALA A 78 -0.75 12.82 -19.10
C ALA A 78 -0.46 14.16 -19.79
N MET A 79 0.14 15.11 -19.08
CA MET A 79 0.51 16.43 -19.62
C MET A 79 1.52 16.31 -20.77
N CYS A 80 2.55 15.47 -20.63
CA CYS A 80 3.54 15.25 -21.70
C CYS A 80 2.93 14.59 -22.95
N ARG A 81 1.83 13.85 -22.83
CA ARG A 81 1.14 13.27 -24.01
C ARG A 81 0.29 14.30 -24.77
N LEU A 82 -0.15 15.35 -24.09
CA LEU A 82 -0.93 16.44 -24.71
C LEU A 82 -0.05 17.51 -25.34
N ARG A 83 1.20 17.66 -24.87
CA ARG A 83 2.25 18.41 -25.57
C ARG A 83 2.75 17.57 -26.74
N ILE A 84 2.18 17.79 -27.92
CA ILE A 84 2.82 17.52 -29.22
C ILE A 84 3.84 18.62 -29.46
#